data_AF-A0A0R2CPI5-F1
#
_entry.id   AF-A0A0R2CPI5-F1
#
_cell.length_a   1.000
_cell.length_b   1.000
_cell.length_c   1.000
_cell.angle_alpha   90.00
_cell.angle_beta   90.00
_cell.angle_gamma   90.00
#
_symmetry.space_group_name_H-M   'P 1'
#
loop_
_entity.id
_entity.type
_entity.pdbx_description
1 polymer ?
#
loop_
_entity_poly.entity_id
_entity_poly.type
_entity_poly.pdbx_seq_one_letter_code
_entity_poly.pdbx_strand_id
1 'polypeptide(L)'
;MKIGYRKPSLKKSFKASTTGKLKRELKRSVNPYYGKKGTGMITDPKKSVYNKVYKQTTVQTPAPRFGENEKATSKSIKNNSENEIKIDKANNEQESVPQKNGHPWFWAICAGAIITIMFSTKFSFLMLILFAFCIWKFVDLIS
;
A
#
# COMPACT_ATOMS: atom_id res chain seq x y z
N MET A 1 3.53 -26.63 16.81
CA MET A 1 3.12 -26.47 15.40
C MET A 1 2.42 -27.74 14.95
N LYS A 2 1.33 -27.67 14.16
CA LYS A 2 0.73 -28.88 13.56
C LYS A 2 1.53 -29.26 12.32
N ILE A 3 2.29 -30.35 12.41
CA ILE A 3 3.03 -30.96 11.30
C ILE A 3 2.06 -31.90 10.56
N GLY A 4 1.88 -31.69 9.26
CA GLY A 4 0.97 -32.48 8.43
C GLY A 4 0.54 -31.77 7.16
N TYR A 5 0.01 -32.53 6.20
CA TYR A 5 -0.43 -32.03 4.91
C TYR A 5 -1.58 -31.03 5.09
N ARG A 6 -1.37 -29.78 4.66
CA ARG A 6 -2.43 -28.76 4.63
C ARG A 6 -3.06 -28.77 3.24
N LYS A 7 -4.38 -28.61 3.17
CA LYS A 7 -5.06 -28.39 1.89
C LYS A 7 -4.44 -27.16 1.20
N PRO A 8 -3.83 -27.29 0.01
CA PRO A 8 -3.32 -26.14 -0.70
C PRO A 8 -4.49 -25.22 -1.06
N SER A 9 -4.28 -23.92 -0.94
CA SER A 9 -5.28 -22.91 -1.34
C SER A 9 -4.66 -21.96 -2.34
N LEU A 10 -5.26 -21.92 -3.54
CA LEU A 10 -4.74 -21.14 -4.67
C LEU A 10 -4.63 -19.66 -4.30
N LYS A 11 -5.68 -19.07 -3.70
CA LYS A 11 -5.66 -17.67 -3.24
C LYS A 11 -4.49 -17.37 -2.30
N LYS A 12 -4.18 -18.24 -1.34
CA LYS A 12 -3.06 -18.01 -0.40
C LYS A 12 -1.70 -18.17 -1.10
N SER A 13 -1.58 -19.15 -1.99
CA SER A 13 -0.37 -19.37 -2.78
C SER A 13 -0.04 -18.15 -3.66
N PHE A 14 -1.01 -17.68 -4.45
CA PHE A 14 -0.83 -16.51 -5.29
C PHE A 14 -0.56 -15.25 -4.46
N LYS A 15 -1.32 -15.01 -3.38
CA LYS A 15 -1.12 -13.85 -2.51
C LYS A 15 0.28 -13.84 -1.87
N ALA A 16 0.77 -14.98 -1.40
CA ALA A 16 2.10 -15.10 -0.81
C ALA A 16 3.20 -14.75 -1.83
N SER A 17 3.03 -15.18 -3.07
CA SER A 17 4.00 -14.96 -4.15
C SER A 17 4.03 -13.51 -4.67
N THR A 18 2.88 -12.83 -4.75
CA THR A 18 2.78 -11.53 -5.43
C THR A 18 2.81 -10.33 -4.48
N THR A 19 2.18 -10.43 -3.30
CA THR A 19 1.98 -9.27 -2.40
C THR A 19 3.31 -8.61 -2.02
N GLY A 20 4.34 -9.41 -1.70
CA GLY A 20 5.64 -8.89 -1.31
C GLY A 20 6.41 -8.23 -2.44
N LYS A 21 6.18 -8.61 -3.70
CA LYS A 21 6.82 -7.97 -4.86
C LYS A 21 6.18 -6.60 -5.10
N LEU A 22 4.85 -6.58 -5.19
CA LEU A 22 4.07 -5.35 -5.40
C LEU A 22 4.36 -4.30 -4.32
N LYS A 23 4.33 -4.67 -3.04
CA LYS A 23 4.64 -3.73 -1.94
C LYS A 23 6.06 -3.15 -2.03
N ARG A 24 7.05 -3.94 -2.48
CA ARG A 24 8.43 -3.46 -2.63
C ARG A 24 8.59 -2.54 -3.83
N GLU A 25 7.86 -2.78 -4.91
CA GLU A 25 7.87 -1.91 -6.10
C GLU A 25 7.28 -0.53 -5.78
N LEU A 26 6.13 -0.48 -5.12
CA LEU A 26 5.52 0.78 -4.68
C LEU A 26 6.45 1.56 -3.73
N LYS A 27 7.12 0.89 -2.80
CA LYS A 27 8.09 1.56 -1.91
C LYS A 27 9.32 2.08 -2.66
N ARG A 28 9.76 1.41 -3.73
CA ARG A 28 10.88 1.86 -4.57
C ARG A 28 10.51 3.02 -5.48
N SER A 29 9.26 3.10 -5.95
CA SER A 29 8.82 4.21 -6.79
C SER A 29 8.71 5.51 -6.00
N VAL A 30 8.29 5.42 -4.73
CA VAL A 30 8.17 6.60 -3.85
C VAL A 30 9.50 6.99 -3.22
N ASN A 31 10.33 6.02 -2.81
CA ASN A 31 11.63 6.30 -2.18
C ASN A 31 12.79 5.78 -3.05
N PRO A 32 13.57 6.66 -3.69
CA PRO A 32 14.69 6.27 -4.56
C PRO A 32 15.85 5.58 -3.80
N TYR A 33 15.93 5.78 -2.49
CA TYR A 33 16.95 5.17 -1.61
C TYR A 33 16.51 3.83 -1.00
N TYR A 34 15.27 3.37 -1.19
CA TYR A 34 14.80 2.11 -0.60
C TYR A 34 15.47 0.87 -1.22
N GLY A 35 16.16 0.08 -0.40
CA GLY A 35 16.76 -1.20 -0.81
C GLY A 35 17.99 -1.09 -1.72
N LYS A 36 18.60 0.10 -1.85
CA LYS A 36 19.88 0.30 -2.55
C LYS A 36 21.07 0.06 -1.59
N LYS A 37 22.21 -0.37 -2.12
CA LYS A 37 23.45 -0.53 -1.33
C LYS A 37 24.02 0.85 -0.97
N GLY A 38 24.59 0.98 0.23
CA GLY A 38 25.27 2.21 0.68
C GLY A 38 24.37 3.28 1.31
N THR A 39 23.05 3.11 1.28
CA THR A 39 22.07 4.07 1.82
C THR A 39 22.21 4.29 3.32
N GLY A 40 22.79 3.34 4.04
CA GLY A 40 23.09 3.48 5.47
C GLY A 40 24.00 4.66 5.80
N MET A 41 24.83 5.14 4.86
CA MET A 41 25.63 6.35 5.08
C MET A 41 24.77 7.62 5.09
N ILE A 42 23.66 7.62 4.34
CA ILE A 42 22.73 8.75 4.24
C ILE A 42 21.71 8.71 5.38
N THR A 43 21.19 7.53 5.72
CA THR A 43 20.16 7.38 6.76
C THR A 43 20.75 7.38 8.17
N ASP A 44 21.81 6.59 8.41
CA ASP A 44 22.41 6.38 9.75
C ASP A 44 23.94 6.19 9.66
N PRO A 45 24.72 7.26 9.41
CA PRO A 45 26.15 7.17 9.14
C PRO A 45 26.95 6.49 10.27
N LYS A 46 26.63 6.80 11.54
CA LYS A 46 27.28 6.20 12.72
C LYS A 46 27.15 4.67 12.73
N LYS A 47 25.94 4.17 12.48
CA LYS A 47 25.65 2.73 12.44
C LYS A 47 26.28 2.06 11.23
N SER A 48 26.31 2.74 10.08
CA SER A 48 26.96 2.28 8.87
C SER A 48 28.47 2.06 9.07
N VAL A 49 29.15 3.03 9.67
CA VAL A 49 30.60 2.93 9.98
C VAL A 49 30.85 1.81 10.98
N TYR A 50 30.12 1.78 12.10
CA TYR A 50 30.26 0.73 13.12
C TYR A 50 30.08 -0.68 12.54
N ASN A 51 28.99 -0.92 11.79
CA ASN A 51 28.72 -2.22 11.18
C ASN A 51 29.78 -2.61 10.14
N LYS A 52 30.40 -1.64 9.46
CA LYS A 52 31.47 -1.90 8.50
C LYS A 52 32.73 -2.38 9.22
N VAL A 53 33.14 -1.68 10.29
CA VAL A 53 34.28 -2.07 11.12
C VAL A 53 34.02 -3.44 11.75
N TYR A 54 32.87 -3.63 12.42
CA TYR A 54 32.51 -4.91 13.05
C TYR A 54 32.59 -6.10 12.09
N LYS A 55 32.06 -5.98 10.86
CA LYS A 55 32.14 -7.07 9.86
C LYS A 55 33.56 -7.36 9.37
N GLN A 56 34.45 -6.37 9.43
CA GLN A 56 35.85 -6.52 9.03
C GLN A 56 36.71 -7.06 10.18
N THR A 57 36.44 -6.66 11.41
CA THR A 57 37.27 -6.95 12.58
C THR A 57 36.79 -8.17 13.37
N THR A 58 35.55 -8.61 13.19
CA THR A 58 35.00 -9.79 13.87
C THR A 58 35.10 -11.00 12.96
N VAL A 59 35.94 -11.96 13.35
CA VAL A 59 35.94 -13.30 12.77
C VAL A 59 34.77 -14.06 13.39
N GLN A 60 33.77 -14.41 12.59
CA GLN A 60 32.76 -15.36 13.04
C GLN A 60 33.48 -16.69 13.26
N THR A 61 33.59 -17.14 14.51
CA THR A 61 34.01 -18.51 14.79
C THR A 61 33.11 -19.41 13.94
N PRO A 62 33.67 -20.26 13.05
CA PRO A 62 32.86 -21.16 12.27
C PRO A 62 32.25 -22.16 13.25
N ALA A 63 31.04 -21.88 13.75
CA ALA A 63 30.19 -22.92 14.29
C ALA A 63 30.06 -24.00 13.19
N PRO A 64 30.13 -25.30 13.54
CA PRO A 64 30.17 -26.37 12.56
C PRO A 64 28.97 -26.24 11.62
N ARG A 65 29.25 -25.84 10.37
CA ARG A 65 28.28 -25.70 9.29
C ARG A 65 27.94 -27.10 8.78
N PHE A 66 27.09 -27.82 9.51
CA PHE A 66 26.43 -29.00 8.95
C PHE A 66 25.39 -28.52 7.94
N GLY A 67 25.83 -28.47 6.67
CA GLY A 67 25.00 -28.53 5.47
C GLY A 67 23.88 -27.51 5.34
N GLU A 68 24.15 -26.38 4.70
CA GLU A 68 23.17 -25.79 3.79
C GLU A 68 23.86 -24.89 2.77
N ASN A 69 23.79 -25.30 1.50
CA ASN A 69 24.03 -24.42 0.36
C ASN A 69 22.84 -23.46 0.27
N GLU A 70 22.82 -22.41 1.08
CA GLU A 70 21.88 -21.32 0.84
C GLU A 70 22.49 -19.99 1.24
N LYS A 71 22.30 -19.00 0.38
CA LYS A 71 22.58 -17.58 0.64
C LYS A 71 21.60 -17.10 1.72
N ALA A 72 21.78 -17.56 2.95
CA ALA A 72 20.95 -17.20 4.09
C ALA A 72 21.47 -15.91 4.73
N THR A 73 20.79 -14.82 4.34
CA THR A 73 20.46 -13.66 5.16
C THR A 73 20.85 -13.76 6.63
N SER A 74 21.78 -12.91 7.07
CA SER A 74 22.07 -12.70 8.48
C SER A 74 20.80 -12.22 9.19
N LYS A 75 20.26 -13.09 10.02
CA LYS A 75 19.21 -12.82 11.01
C LYS A 75 19.72 -11.75 11.97
N SER A 76 19.39 -10.48 11.69
CA SER A 76 19.60 -9.37 12.61
C SER A 76 18.47 -9.41 13.63
N ILE A 77 18.77 -9.89 14.83
CA ILE A 77 17.89 -9.74 15.99
C ILE A 77 18.39 -8.55 16.80
N LYS A 78 17.44 -7.64 17.06
CA LYS A 78 17.41 -6.58 18.08
C LYS A 78 18.44 -5.45 17.99
N ASN A 79 17.96 -4.31 17.50
CA ASN A 79 17.64 -3.14 18.35
C ASN A 79 16.84 -2.18 17.48
N ASN A 80 15.56 -2.52 17.28
CA ASN A 80 14.66 -1.74 16.43
C ASN A 80 13.30 -1.52 17.09
N SER A 81 13.05 -2.02 18.31
CA SER A 81 11.74 -1.88 18.95
C SER A 81 11.30 -0.43 19.11
N GLU A 82 12.19 0.53 19.35
CA GLU A 82 11.77 1.94 19.52
C GLU A 82 11.49 2.66 18.20
N ASN A 83 12.27 2.36 17.16
CA ASN A 83 12.06 2.92 15.82
C ASN A 83 10.93 2.21 15.07
N GLU A 84 10.74 0.90 15.28
CA GLU A 84 9.55 0.18 14.86
C GLU A 84 8.33 0.76 15.57
N ILE A 85 8.32 1.05 16.87
CA ILE A 85 7.15 1.70 17.51
C ILE A 85 6.82 3.08 16.89
N LYS A 86 7.81 3.88 16.45
CA LYS A 86 7.57 5.16 15.76
C LYS A 86 7.18 5.01 14.28
N ILE A 87 7.83 4.10 13.56
CA ILE A 87 7.59 3.80 12.15
C ILE A 87 6.28 3.01 12.00
N ASP A 88 5.92 2.19 12.98
CA ASP A 88 4.66 1.46 13.09
C ASP A 88 3.56 2.40 13.58
N LYS A 89 3.83 3.44 14.37
CA LYS A 89 2.86 4.54 14.57
C LYS A 89 2.63 5.35 13.29
N ALA A 90 3.66 5.56 12.48
CA ALA A 90 3.56 6.27 11.19
C ALA A 90 3.01 5.38 10.05
N ASN A 91 3.15 4.05 10.11
CA ASN A 91 2.72 3.10 9.09
C ASN A 91 1.47 2.27 9.48
N ASN A 92 1.05 2.22 10.76
CA ASN A 92 -0.24 1.61 11.14
C ASN A 92 -1.43 2.41 10.63
N GLU A 93 -1.22 3.60 10.07
CA GLU A 93 -2.28 4.32 9.33
C GLU A 93 -2.46 3.79 7.91
N GLN A 94 -1.52 3.00 7.36
CA GLN A 94 -1.64 2.43 6.01
C GLN A 94 -1.33 0.92 5.97
N GLU A 95 -2.43 0.17 5.86
CA GLU A 95 -2.57 -1.24 5.47
C GLU A 95 -2.70 -2.28 6.59
N SER A 96 -3.64 -2.04 7.50
CA SER A 96 -4.57 -3.10 7.89
C SER A 96 -5.58 -3.29 6.74
N VAL A 97 -5.86 -4.54 6.33
CA VAL A 97 -7.17 -4.88 5.74
C VAL A 97 -8.03 -5.41 6.87
N PRO A 98 -8.76 -4.53 7.59
CA PRO A 98 -10.07 -4.85 8.10
C PRO A 98 -11.09 -4.60 6.98
N GLN A 99 -12.17 -5.37 6.96
CA GLN A 99 -13.47 -4.82 6.56
C GLN A 99 -13.76 -3.67 7.54
N LYS A 100 -13.18 -2.49 7.28
CA LYS A 100 -13.63 -1.25 7.90
C LYS A 100 -14.52 -0.61 6.87
N ASN A 101 -15.81 -0.75 7.10
CA ASN A 101 -16.84 0.13 6.60
C ASN A 101 -16.27 1.53 6.86
N GLY A 102 -15.80 2.21 5.81
CA GLY A 102 -15.38 3.60 5.95
C GLY A 102 -16.51 4.30 6.68
N HIS A 103 -16.16 5.09 7.71
CA HIS A 103 -17.15 5.75 8.55
C HIS A 103 -18.21 6.35 7.60
N PRO A 104 -19.49 5.95 7.70
CA PRO A 104 -20.44 6.03 6.58
C PRO A 104 -20.70 7.46 6.10
N TRP A 105 -20.46 8.43 6.98
CA TRP A 105 -20.56 9.86 6.70
C TRP A 105 -19.58 10.38 5.64
N PHE A 106 -18.39 9.80 5.46
CA PHE A 106 -17.40 10.31 4.52
C PHE A 106 -17.82 9.97 3.08
N TRP A 107 -18.33 8.76 2.89
CA TRP A 107 -18.92 8.34 1.62
C TRP A 107 -20.23 9.07 1.34
N ALA A 108 -21.03 9.39 2.37
CA ALA A 108 -22.25 10.18 2.23
C ALA A 108 -21.98 11.64 1.79
N ILE A 109 -20.95 12.28 2.34
CA ILE A 109 -20.54 13.64 1.95
C ILE A 109 -20.01 13.65 0.51
N CYS A 110 -19.15 12.69 0.14
CA CYS A 110 -18.64 12.59 -1.22
C CYS A 110 -19.74 12.22 -2.23
N ALA A 111 -20.65 11.30 -1.90
CA ALA A 111 -21.78 10.95 -2.75
C ALA A 111 -22.78 12.12 -2.88
N GLY A 112 -23.05 12.86 -1.81
CA GLY A 112 -23.88 14.08 -1.83
C GLY A 112 -23.30 15.19 -2.70
N ALA A 113 -21.97 15.40 -2.66
CA ALA A 113 -21.29 16.34 -3.53
C ALA A 113 -21.36 15.91 -5.02
N ILE A 114 -21.24 14.61 -5.30
CA ILE A 114 -21.37 14.09 -6.67
C ILE A 114 -22.82 14.21 -7.18
N ILE A 115 -23.82 13.91 -6.35
CA ILE A 115 -25.25 13.99 -6.70
C ILE A 115 -25.67 15.45 -6.97
N THR A 116 -25.19 16.41 -6.17
CA THR A 116 -25.47 17.85 -6.39
C THR A 116 -24.83 18.39 -7.68
N ILE A 117 -23.60 17.96 -8.00
CA ILE A 117 -22.92 18.33 -9.27
C ILE A 117 -23.64 17.71 -10.49
N MET A 118 -24.11 16.47 -10.39
CA MET A 118 -24.87 15.81 -11.46
C MET A 118 -26.26 16.42 -11.65
N PHE A 119 -26.91 16.88 -10.58
CA PHE A 119 -28.23 17.50 -10.64
C PHE A 119 -28.19 18.92 -11.22
N SER A 120 -27.15 19.71 -10.94
CA SER A 120 -27.08 21.10 -11.45
C SER A 120 -26.77 21.18 -12.95
N THR A 121 -25.91 20.29 -13.46
CA THR A 121 -25.39 20.41 -14.84
C THR A 121 -26.20 19.65 -15.89
N LYS A 122 -26.84 18.53 -15.54
CA LYS A 122 -27.60 17.71 -16.51
C LYS A 122 -29.12 17.88 -16.42
N PHE A 123 -29.67 18.25 -15.27
CA PHE A 123 -31.11 18.51 -15.13
C PHE A 123 -31.54 19.78 -15.86
N SER A 124 -30.67 20.81 -15.90
CA SER A 124 -30.94 22.05 -16.65
C SER A 124 -31.03 21.83 -18.16
N PHE A 125 -30.17 20.97 -18.75
CA PHE A 125 -30.23 20.66 -20.19
C PHE A 125 -31.47 19.84 -20.55
N LEU A 126 -31.88 18.90 -19.68
CA LEU A 126 -33.08 18.09 -19.90
C LEU A 126 -34.36 18.96 -19.84
N MET A 127 -34.42 19.91 -18.91
CA MET A 127 -35.54 20.86 -18.83
C MET A 127 -35.60 21.81 -20.04
N LEU A 128 -34.45 22.21 -20.59
CA LEU A 128 -34.39 23.09 -21.76
C LEU A 128 -34.82 22.36 -23.06
N ILE A 129 -34.47 21.08 -23.19
CA ILE A 129 -34.92 20.22 -24.30
C ILE A 129 -36.43 19.97 -24.24
N LEU A 130 -36.98 19.71 -23.04
CA LEU A 130 -38.42 19.54 -22.85
C LEU A 130 -39.19 20.84 -23.12
N PHE A 131 -38.65 21.99 -22.72
CA PHE A 131 -39.25 23.29 -22.99
C PHE A 131 -39.29 23.59 -24.50
N ALA A 132 -38.21 23.31 -25.24
CA ALA A 132 -38.18 23.46 -26.69
C ALA A 132 -39.18 22.54 -27.41
N PHE A 133 -39.34 21.29 -26.96
CA PHE A 133 -40.36 20.37 -27.50
C PHE A 133 -41.79 20.86 -27.23
N CYS A 134 -42.02 21.46 -26.04
CA CYS A 134 -43.31 22.03 -25.69
C CYS A 134 -43.66 23.24 -26.57
N ILE A 135 -42.70 24.11 -26.86
CA ILE A 135 -42.88 25.24 -27.78
C ILE A 135 -43.20 24.75 -29.19
N TRP A 136 -42.47 23.76 -29.70
CA TRP A 136 -42.73 23.20 -31.04
C TRP A 136 -44.15 22.64 -31.16
N LYS A 137 -44.60 21.88 -30.15
CA LYS A 137 -45.97 21.35 -30.09
C LYS A 137 -47.04 22.42 -29.91
N PHE A 138 -46.71 23.53 -29.25
CA PHE A 138 -47.61 24.67 -29.10
C PHE A 138 -47.79 25.43 -30.42
N VAL A 139 -46.73 25.57 -31.22
CA VAL A 139 -46.82 26.17 -32.57
C VAL A 139 -47.67 25.32 -33.51
N ASP A 140 -47.50 23.99 -33.49
CA ASP A 140 -48.35 23.06 -34.27
C ASP A 140 -49.84 23.11 -33.85
N LEU A 141 -50.15 23.58 -32.64
CA LEU A 141 -51.51 23.73 -32.15
C LEU A 141 -52.14 25.09 -32.50
N ILE A 142 -51.29 26.12 -32.69
CA ILE A 142 -51.71 27.48 -33.01
C ILE A 142 -51.87 27.69 -34.54
N SER A 143 -51.20 26.87 -35.35
CA SER A 143 -51.18 26.93 -36.82
C SER A 143 -52.22 26.02 -37.46
#